data_AF-A0A7L0VXC5-F1
#
_entry.id   AF-A0A7L0VXC5-F1
#
_cell.length_a   1.000
_cell.length_b   1.000
_cell.length_c   1.000
_cell.angle_alpha   90.00
_cell.angle_beta   90.00
_cell.angle_gamma   90.00
#
_symmetry.space_group_name_H-M   'P 1'
#
loop_
_entity.id
_entity.type
_entity.pdbx_description
1 polymer ?
#
loop_
_entity_poly.entity_id
_entity_poly.type
_entity_poly.pdbx_seq_one_letter_code
_entity_poly.pdbx_strand_id
1 'polypeptide(L)' 'MREPPPQSKAPLSEAEFLRALPAVNTTCRVLGVLWVLRNEPLDMVRPPDPHPASAQGTPALPKGPQRPW' A
#
# COMPACT_ATOMS: atom_id res chain seq x y z
N MET A 1 -9.62 8.57 -18.12
CA MET A 1 -9.55 9.14 -19.49
C MET A 1 -10.94 9.06 -20.11
N ARG A 2 -11.36 10.07 -20.85
CA ARG A 2 -12.70 10.13 -21.47
C ARG A 2 -12.73 9.65 -22.91
N GLU A 3 -11.61 9.78 -23.60
CA GLU A 3 -11.42 9.37 -25.00
C GLU A 3 -10.56 8.09 -25.06
N PRO A 4 -10.72 7.26 -26.11
CA PRO A 4 -9.87 6.11 -26.34
C PRO A 4 -8.42 6.53 -26.63
N PRO A 5 -7.45 5.62 -26.47
CA PRO A 5 -6.06 5.91 -26.82
C PRO A 5 -5.93 6.23 -28.32
N PRO A 6 -5.07 7.19 -28.69
CA PRO A 6 -4.84 7.54 -30.09
C PRO A 6 -4.28 6.34 -30.86
N GLN A 7 -4.77 6.14 -32.08
CA GLN A 7 -4.42 5.00 -32.94
C GLN A 7 -3.18 5.24 -33.81
N SER A 8 -2.68 6.49 -33.84
CA SER A 8 -1.51 6.88 -34.63
C SER A 8 -0.69 7.93 -33.89
N LYS A 9 0.57 8.11 -34.31
CA LYS A 9 1.50 9.10 -33.73
C LYS A 9 1.31 10.50 -34.32
N ALA A 10 0.10 10.83 -34.74
CA ALA A 10 -0.20 12.17 -35.24
C ALA A 10 -0.16 13.20 -34.11
N PRO A 11 0.26 14.45 -34.39
CA PRO A 11 0.18 15.53 -33.40
C PRO A 11 -1.28 15.75 -33.00
N LEU A 12 -1.53 15.82 -31.69
CA LEU A 12 -2.84 16.14 -31.12
C LEU A 12 -2.98 17.65 -30.96
N SER A 13 -4.19 18.16 -31.21
CA SER A 13 -4.55 19.53 -30.82
C SER A 13 -4.76 19.66 -29.31
N GLU A 14 -4.62 20.87 -28.78
CA GLU A 14 -4.91 21.16 -27.37
C GLU A 14 -6.36 20.82 -27.01
N ALA A 15 -7.31 21.10 -27.91
CA ALA A 15 -8.72 20.81 -27.71
C ALA A 15 -8.99 19.29 -27.61
N GLU A 16 -8.27 18.46 -28.36
CA GLU A 16 -8.34 16.99 -28.24
C GLU A 16 -7.74 16.52 -26.92
N PHE A 17 -6.63 17.12 -26.50
CA PHE A 17 -5.99 16.80 -25.23
C PHE A 17 -6.92 17.10 -24.05
N LEU A 18 -7.50 18.30 -24.00
CA LEU A 18 -8.42 18.70 -22.94
C LEU A 18 -9.69 17.86 -22.90
N ARG A 19 -10.20 17.40 -24.06
CA ARG A 19 -11.34 16.48 -24.12
C ARG A 19 -11.03 15.11 -23.54
N ALA A 20 -9.80 14.63 -23.70
CA ALA A 20 -9.38 13.33 -23.19
C ALA A 20 -9.20 13.30 -21.65
N LEU A 21 -8.90 14.45 -21.03
CA LEU A 21 -8.70 14.59 -19.59
C LEU A 21 -9.98 14.26 -18.78
N PRO A 22 -9.84 13.81 -17.51
CA PRO A 22 -10.97 13.65 -16.62
C PRO A 22 -11.76 14.95 -16.43
N ALA A 23 -13.07 14.83 -16.26
CA ALA A 23 -13.91 15.97 -15.89
C ALA A 23 -13.50 16.54 -14.52
N VAL A 24 -13.78 17.84 -14.30
CA VAL A 24 -13.37 18.57 -13.09
C VAL A 24 -13.84 17.88 -11.81
N ASN A 25 -15.10 17.40 -11.78
CA ASN A 25 -15.65 16.68 -10.64
C ASN A 25 -14.88 15.38 -10.33
N THR A 26 -14.47 14.64 -11.36
CA THR A 26 -13.66 13.42 -11.22
C THR A 26 -12.28 13.78 -10.68
N THR A 27 -11.65 14.84 -11.21
CA THR A 27 -10.36 15.33 -10.72
C THR A 27 -10.45 15.73 -9.24
N CYS A 28 -11.44 16.53 -8.84
CA CYS A 28 -11.62 16.93 -7.44
C CYS A 28 -11.85 15.73 -6.51
N ARG A 29 -12.62 14.72 -6.94
CA ARG A 29 -12.84 13.50 -6.15
C ARG A 29 -11.55 12.71 -5.96
N VAL A 30 -10.80 12.48 -7.03
CA VAL A 30 -9.52 11.76 -6.95
C VAL A 30 -8.53 12.50 -6.05
N LEU A 31 -8.41 13.82 -6.20
CA LEU A 31 -7.55 14.63 -5.34
C LEU A 31 -7.99 14.56 -3.87
N GLY A 32 -9.29 14.63 -3.60
CA GLY A 32 -9.84 14.49 -2.25
C GLY A 32 -9.55 13.12 -1.63
N VAL A 33 -9.76 12.04 -2.37
CA VAL A 33 -9.48 10.67 -1.91
C VAL A 33 -7.98 10.49 -1.63
N LEU A 34 -7.11 10.88 -2.57
CA LEU A 34 -5.66 10.78 -2.38
C LEU A 34 -5.19 11.61 -1.19
N TRP A 35 -5.78 12.80 -0.99
CA TRP A 35 -5.49 13.62 0.17
C TRP A 35 -5.89 12.94 1.48
N VAL A 36 -7.10 12.39 1.56
CA VAL A 36 -7.58 11.69 2.76
C VAL A 36 -6.72 10.46 3.04
N LEU A 37 -6.46 9.61 2.05
CA LEU A 37 -5.65 8.41 2.23
C LEU A 37 -4.21 8.71 2.63
N ARG A 38 -3.63 9.81 2.14
CA ARG A 38 -2.29 10.26 2.55
C ARG A 38 -2.26 10.74 4.00
N ASN A 39 -3.31 11.40 4.45
CA ASN A 39 -3.37 12.07 5.76
C ASN A 39 -4.23 11.30 6.77
N GLU A 40 -4.62 10.06 6.48
CA GLU A 40 -5.17 9.18 7.51
C GLU A 40 -4.20 9.16 8.69
N PRO A 41 -4.69 9.38 9.94
CA PRO A 41 -3.82 9.38 11.09
C PRO A 41 -3.11 8.03 11.15
N LEU A 42 -1.78 8.08 11.04
CA LEU A 42 -0.84 6.96 11.12
C LEU A 42 -0.86 6.25 12.49
N ASP A 43 -1.89 6.43 13.31
CA ASP A 43 -2.06 5.78 14.61
C ASP A 43 -2.16 4.25 14.51
N MET A 44 -2.20 3.69 13.29
CA MET A 44 -2.13 2.26 13.02
C MET A 44 -0.92 1.79 12.20
N VAL A 45 0.10 2.60 11.95
CA VAL A 45 1.40 2.05 11.55
C VAL A 45 2.14 1.66 12.82
N ARG A 46 1.70 0.56 13.44
CA ARG A 46 2.56 -0.20 14.34
C ARG A 46 3.84 -0.48 13.54
N PRO A 47 5.03 -0.07 14.01
CA PRO A 47 6.27 -0.45 13.35
C PRO A 47 6.25 -1.96 13.17
N PRO A 48 6.68 -2.50 12.02
CA PRO A 48 6.71 -3.95 11.84
C PRO A 48 7.46 -4.57 13.03
N ASP A 49 6.77 -5.40 13.81
CA ASP A 49 7.35 -6.06 14.97
C ASP A 49 8.65 -6.76 14.50
N PRO A 50 9.82 -6.46 15.10
CA PRO A 50 11.09 -6.95 14.55
C PRO A 50 11.25 -8.48 14.60
N HIS A 51 10.34 -9.24 15.22
CA HIS A 51 10.37 -10.71 15.19
C HIS A 51 8.99 -11.35 15.43
N PRO A 52 8.48 -12.18 14.50
CA PRO A 52 7.44 -13.14 14.82
C PRO A 52 7.93 -14.56 14.54
N ALA A 53 8.83 -15.10 15.38
CA ALA A 53 9.12 -16.54 15.37
C ALA A 53 9.92 -16.96 16.61
N SER A 54 9.23 -17.33 17.68
CA SER A 54 9.64 -18.47 18.52
C SER A 54 8.43 -18.97 19.30
N ALA A 55 8.06 -20.18 18.95
CA ALA A 55 6.87 -20.89 19.34
C ALA A 55 6.73 -21.07 20.85
N GLN A 56 5.46 -21.20 21.24
CA GLN A 56 5.01 -21.81 22.48
C GLN A 56 5.72 -23.15 22.76
N GLY A 57 6.02 -23.40 24.03
CA GLY A 57 6.02 -24.75 24.60
C GLY A 57 7.32 -25.55 24.51
N THR A 58 8.22 -25.34 25.46
CA THR A 58 9.00 -26.45 26.02
C THR A 58 8.74 -26.50 27.52
N PRO A 59 8.12 -27.57 28.07
CA PRO A 59 8.09 -27.75 29.50
C PRO A 59 9.53 -28.02 29.97
N ALA A 60 9.91 -27.37 31.05
CA ALA A 60 11.21 -27.57 31.69
C ALA A 60 11.43 -29.07 31.95
N LEU A 61 12.45 -29.65 31.29
CA LEU A 61 12.92 -30.98 31.59
C LEU A 61 13.54 -30.95 33.01
N PRO A 62 13.12 -31.79 33.97
CA PRO A 62 13.78 -31.82 35.27
C PRO A 62 15.22 -32.31 35.08
N LYS A 63 16.19 -31.57 35.62
CA LYS A 63 17.59 -31.99 35.67
C LYS A 63 17.68 -33.26 36.53
N GLY A 64 17.70 -34.42 35.88
CA GLY A 64 18.08 -35.69 36.50
C GLY A 64 19.56 -35.68 36.90
N PRO A 65 19.97 -36.51 37.88
CA PRO A 65 21.27 -36.36 38.52
C PRO A 65 22.40 -36.75 37.56
N GLN A 66 23.40 -35.88 37.45
CA GLN A 66 24.68 -36.19 36.81
C GLN A 66 25.31 -37.40 37.50
N ARG A 67 25.58 -38.46 36.73
CA ARG A 67 26.54 -39.49 37.14
C ARG A 67 27.77 -39.34 36.24
N PRO A 68 28.99 -39.36 36.82
CA PRO A 68 30.20 -39.34 36.04
C PRO A 68 30.43 -40.72 35.43
N TRP A 69 31.29 -40.76 34.41
CA TRP A 69 31.69 -41.88 33.55
C TRP A 69 30.87 -41.99 32.26
#